data_AF-A0A2S3WFR3-F1
#
_entry.id   AF-A0A2S3WFR3-F1
#
_cell.length_a   1.000
_cell.length_b   1.000
_cell.length_c   1.000
_cell.angle_alpha   90.00
_cell.angle_beta   90.00
_cell.angle_gamma   90.00
#
_symmetry.space_group_name_H-M   'P 1'
#
loop_
_entity.id
_entity.type
_entity.pdbx_description
1 polymer ?
#
loop_
_entity_poly.entity_id
_entity_poly.type
_entity_poly.pdbx_seq_one_letter_code
_entity_poly.pdbx_strand_id
1 'polypeptide(L)'
;MLQLGSSSLRRLASLPRFNAEGTLSEGSEIAAMRLSAYAREITATTRISSHHVADLQMLLVRAGVVVYPGNIIVGYADGLTVVPAHLAEVCSMQDDIEGYLAMRIAPGEALWSVYPPTPASVSDYHAWVAAGRSLTARSAEPWSNTSMHN
;
A
#
# COMPACT_ATOMS: atom_id res chain seq x y z
N MET A 1 14.22 7.58 4.94
CA MET A 1 13.67 6.24 4.67
C MET A 1 12.45 6.44 3.79
N LEU A 2 12.65 6.42 2.47
CA LEU A 2 11.62 6.62 1.44
C LEU A 2 11.23 5.23 0.94
N GLN A 3 10.03 4.76 1.24
CA GLN A 3 9.54 3.46 0.82
C GLN A 3 8.96 3.59 -0.59
N LEU A 4 9.75 3.16 -1.58
CA LEU A 4 9.41 3.10 -2.99
C LEU A 4 8.47 1.91 -3.27
N GLY A 5 7.36 2.14 -3.96
CA GLY A 5 6.62 1.09 -4.68
C GLY A 5 5.09 1.14 -4.59
N SER A 6 4.44 1.93 -5.44
CA SER A 6 2.98 1.93 -5.62
C SER A 6 2.57 1.48 -7.04
N SER A 7 2.94 0.25 -7.43
CA SER A 7 2.25 -0.47 -8.52
C SER A 7 1.03 -1.27 -8.02
N SER A 8 0.73 -1.21 -6.73
CA SER A 8 -0.17 -2.13 -6.04
C SER A 8 -1.62 -1.62 -5.90
N LEU A 9 -1.85 -0.31 -6.09
CA LEU A 9 -3.17 0.29 -5.83
C LEU A 9 -4.25 -0.18 -6.82
N ARG A 10 -3.88 -0.60 -8.05
CA ARG A 10 -4.84 -1.11 -9.05
C ARG A 10 -5.19 -2.59 -8.93
N ARG A 11 -4.41 -3.42 -8.21
CA ARG A 11 -4.60 -4.88 -8.19
C ARG A 11 -5.27 -5.41 -6.92
N LEU A 12 -5.42 -4.58 -5.90
CA LEU A 12 -5.82 -4.99 -4.55
C LEU A 12 -7.26 -4.62 -4.18
N ALA A 13 -8.00 -3.94 -5.07
CA ALA A 13 -9.36 -3.48 -4.82
C ALA A 13 -10.43 -4.60 -4.83
N SER A 14 -10.11 -5.82 -5.28
CA SER A 14 -11.10 -6.91 -5.46
C SER A 14 -11.07 -8.02 -4.41
N LEU A 15 -10.11 -8.00 -3.47
CA LEU A 15 -10.08 -9.00 -2.40
C LEU A 15 -10.78 -8.47 -1.15
N PRO A 16 -11.62 -9.30 -0.49
CA PRO A 16 -12.15 -8.95 0.82
C PRO A 16 -10.99 -8.66 1.78
N ARG A 17 -11.18 -7.67 2.65
CA ARG A 17 -10.18 -7.26 3.65
C ARG A 17 -10.84 -7.25 5.01
N PHE A 18 -10.13 -7.75 6.00
CA PHE A 18 -10.57 -7.72 7.39
C PHE A 18 -9.56 -6.95 8.23
N ASN A 19 -10.02 -5.87 8.87
CA ASN A 19 -9.19 -5.09 9.78
C ASN A 19 -9.76 -5.23 11.18
N ALA A 20 -9.00 -5.89 12.05
CA ALA A 20 -9.32 -5.98 13.46
C ALA A 20 -8.44 -5.01 14.23
N GLU A 21 -9.09 -4.10 14.94
CA GLU A 21 -8.43 -3.28 15.95
C GLU A 21 -7.92 -4.14 17.12
N GLY A 22 -8.52 -5.30 17.37
CA GLY A 22 -8.15 -6.21 18.45
C GLY A 22 -7.18 -7.30 18.00
N THR A 23 -7.48 -8.50 18.48
CA THR A 23 -6.79 -9.73 18.11
C THR A 23 -7.63 -10.54 17.15
N LEU A 24 -6.96 -11.38 16.39
CA LEU A 24 -7.61 -12.43 15.59
C LEU A 24 -7.33 -13.79 16.21
N SER A 25 -8.29 -14.70 16.10
CA SER A 25 -8.06 -16.13 16.34
C SER A 25 -7.81 -16.84 15.01
N GLU A 26 -7.24 -18.05 15.06
CA GLU A 26 -6.98 -18.87 13.86
C GLU A 26 -6.04 -18.19 12.84
N GLY A 27 -4.96 -17.57 13.32
CA GLY A 27 -4.03 -16.83 12.46
C GLY A 27 -3.38 -17.68 11.37
N SER A 28 -3.12 -18.97 11.63
CA SER A 28 -2.58 -19.93 10.65
C SER A 28 -3.53 -20.15 9.48
N GLU A 29 -4.82 -20.32 9.77
CA GLU A 29 -5.89 -20.52 8.82
C GLU A 29 -6.11 -19.24 8.02
N ILE A 30 -6.12 -18.08 8.69
CA ILE A 30 -6.22 -16.77 8.04
C ILE A 30 -5.07 -16.52 7.08
N ALA A 31 -3.85 -16.88 7.46
CA ALA A 31 -2.67 -16.74 6.60
C ALA A 31 -2.73 -17.65 5.35
N ALA A 32 -3.41 -18.80 5.42
CA ALA A 32 -3.61 -19.69 4.28
C ALA A 32 -4.74 -19.23 3.34
N MET A 33 -5.60 -18.31 3.78
CA MET A 33 -6.69 -17.79 2.97
C MET A 33 -6.23 -16.72 1.98
N ARG A 34 -6.99 -16.54 0.89
CA ARG A 34 -6.83 -15.40 -0.03
C ARG A 34 -7.50 -14.13 0.51
N LEU A 35 -7.31 -13.87 1.80
CA LEU A 35 -7.85 -12.72 2.53
C LEU A 35 -6.69 -11.89 3.08
N SER A 36 -6.70 -10.58 2.85
CA SER A 36 -5.79 -9.70 3.59
C SER A 36 -6.40 -9.36 4.95
N ALA A 37 -5.69 -9.73 6.02
CA ALA A 37 -6.13 -9.48 7.39
C ALA A 37 -5.06 -8.74 8.20
N TYR A 38 -5.48 -7.74 8.97
CA TYR A 38 -4.62 -6.96 9.86
C TYR A 38 -5.14 -7.04 11.30
N ALA A 39 -4.24 -7.29 12.25
CA ALA A 39 -4.54 -7.34 13.68
C ALA A 39 -3.31 -6.97 14.50
N ARG A 40 -3.52 -6.56 15.75
CA ARG A 40 -2.40 -6.25 16.67
C ARG A 40 -1.66 -7.51 17.11
N GLU A 41 -2.37 -8.62 17.26
CA GLU A 41 -1.85 -9.89 17.75
C GLU A 41 -2.77 -11.04 17.33
N ILE A 42 -2.22 -12.25 17.23
CA ILE A 42 -3.00 -13.49 17.08
C ILE A 42 -3.12 -14.15 18.45
N THR A 43 -4.34 -14.46 18.87
CA THR A 43 -4.61 -15.14 20.15
C THR A 43 -5.56 -16.32 19.96
N ALA A 44 -5.19 -17.46 20.53
CA ALA A 44 -6.00 -18.67 20.53
C ALA A 44 -7.04 -18.65 21.67
N THR A 45 -7.77 -17.54 21.84
CA THR A 45 -8.81 -17.41 22.87
C THR A 45 -10.19 -17.18 22.26
N THR A 46 -11.09 -18.14 22.47
CA THR A 46 -12.49 -18.08 22.06
C THR A 46 -13.34 -17.43 23.16
N ARG A 47 -13.24 -16.10 23.32
CA ARG A 47 -14.09 -15.34 24.26
C ARG A 47 -15.34 -14.78 23.60
N ILE A 48 -16.26 -15.66 23.23
CA ILE A 48 -17.53 -15.31 22.56
C ILE A 48 -18.39 -14.38 23.44
N SER A 49 -18.36 -14.53 24.76
CA SER A 49 -19.11 -13.67 25.69
C SER A 49 -18.56 -12.25 25.84
N SER A 50 -17.32 -12.00 25.41
CA SER A 50 -16.66 -10.69 25.53
C SER A 50 -16.68 -9.87 24.24
N HIS A 51 -17.02 -10.49 23.10
CA HIS A 51 -17.04 -9.84 21.80
C HIS A 51 -18.47 -9.82 21.27
N HIS A 52 -19.11 -8.65 21.32
CA HIS A 52 -20.39 -8.41 20.68
C HIS A 52 -20.27 -7.20 19.76
N VAL A 53 -20.99 -7.22 18.64
CA VAL A 53 -21.06 -6.08 17.73
C VAL A 53 -21.88 -4.99 18.41
N ALA A 54 -21.24 -3.88 18.75
CA ALA A 54 -21.91 -2.74 19.37
C ALA A 54 -22.55 -1.82 18.32
N ASP A 55 -21.86 -1.58 17.20
CA ASP A 55 -22.32 -0.73 16.11
C ASP A 55 -21.56 -1.05 14.80
N LEU A 56 -22.09 -0.59 13.67
CA LEU A 56 -21.48 -0.72 12.34
C LEU A 56 -21.36 0.65 11.69
N GLN A 57 -20.29 0.86 10.92
CA GLN A 57 -20.09 2.09 10.15
C GLN A 57 -20.08 3.36 11.03
N MET A 58 -19.49 3.26 12.22
CA MET A 58 -19.26 4.40 13.10
C MET A 58 -17.83 4.92 12.95
N LEU A 59 -17.65 6.19 13.35
CA LEU A 59 -16.34 6.79 13.48
C LEU A 59 -15.48 5.99 14.47
N LEU A 60 -14.22 5.77 14.11
CA LEU A 60 -13.24 5.07 14.94
C LEU A 60 -12.02 5.97 15.17
N VAL A 61 -11.54 6.03 16.42
CA VAL A 61 -10.30 6.73 16.75
C VAL A 61 -9.31 5.74 17.36
N ARG A 62 -8.13 5.62 16.74
CA ARG A 62 -7.07 4.71 17.18
C ARG A 62 -5.71 5.26 16.76
N ALA A 63 -4.72 5.15 17.64
CA ALA A 63 -3.35 5.57 17.37
C ALA A 63 -3.24 7.04 16.89
N GLY A 64 -4.12 7.91 17.39
CA GLY A 64 -4.18 9.33 16.99
C GLY A 64 -4.80 9.58 15.61
N VAL A 65 -5.30 8.55 14.92
CA VAL A 65 -5.95 8.65 13.61
C VAL A 65 -7.45 8.46 13.76
N VAL A 66 -8.22 9.32 13.09
CA VAL A 66 -9.67 9.21 12.99
C VAL A 66 -10.03 8.55 11.66
N VAL A 67 -10.84 7.50 11.69
CA VAL A 67 -11.35 6.79 10.53
C VAL A 67 -12.85 7.04 10.43
N TYR A 68 -13.26 7.66 9.34
CA TYR A 68 -14.67 7.88 9.02
C TYR A 68 -15.18 6.78 8.08
N PRO A 69 -16.48 6.45 8.14
CA PRO A 69 -17.14 5.65 7.12
C PRO A 69 -16.86 6.23 5.72
N GLY A 70 -16.50 5.36 4.78
CA GLY A 70 -16.13 5.75 3.41
C GLY A 70 -14.68 6.19 3.23
N ASN A 71 -13.86 6.24 4.28
CA ASN A 71 -12.40 6.33 4.10
C ASN A 71 -11.85 5.09 3.39
N ILE A 72 -10.82 5.29 2.58
CA ILE A 72 -10.13 4.22 1.87
C ILE A 72 -9.03 3.71 2.77
N ILE A 73 -8.97 2.39 2.96
CA ILE A 73 -7.89 1.74 3.72
C ILE A 73 -6.96 1.04 2.74
N VAL A 74 -5.72 1.49 2.69
CA VAL A 74 -4.66 0.90 1.87
C VAL A 74 -3.78 0.05 2.78
N GLY A 75 -3.73 -1.26 2.52
CA GLY A 75 -2.92 -2.20 3.28
C GLY A 75 -1.60 -2.50 2.58
N TYR A 76 -0.52 -2.53 3.35
CA TYR A 76 0.84 -2.89 2.97
C TYR A 76 1.31 -4.12 3.76
N ALA A 77 2.51 -4.62 3.47
CA ALA A 77 3.07 -5.76 4.21
C ALA A 77 3.39 -5.42 5.68
N ASP A 78 3.67 -4.16 5.97
CA ASP A 78 4.14 -3.63 7.25
C ASP A 78 3.10 -2.77 7.98
N GLY A 79 1.93 -2.53 7.39
CA GLY A 79 0.89 -1.73 8.04
C GLY A 79 -0.28 -1.36 7.15
N LEU A 80 -1.02 -0.35 7.62
CA LEU A 80 -2.20 0.19 6.96
C LEU A 80 -2.16 1.72 6.96
N THR A 81 -2.67 2.31 5.88
CA THR A 81 -2.82 3.74 5.71
C THR A 81 -4.27 4.08 5.46
N VAL A 82 -4.76 5.12 6.15
CA VAL A 82 -6.11 5.64 5.97
C VAL A 82 -6.04 6.84 5.05
N VAL A 83 -6.75 6.78 3.92
CA VAL A 83 -6.85 7.86 2.94
C VAL A 83 -8.26 8.44 3.03
N PRO A 84 -8.41 9.72 3.42
CA PRO A 84 -9.70 10.40 3.35
C PRO A 84 -10.26 10.38 1.92
N ALA A 85 -11.55 10.08 1.77
CA ALA A 85 -12.17 9.90 0.45
C ALA A 85 -11.95 11.10 -0.49
N HIS A 86 -12.01 12.32 0.06
CA HIS A 86 -11.81 13.56 -0.71
C HIS A 86 -10.36 13.82 -1.15
N LEU A 87 -9.39 13.09 -0.59
CA LEU A 87 -7.98 13.18 -0.97
C LEU A 87 -7.55 12.02 -1.89
N ALA A 88 -8.42 11.04 -2.12
CA ALA A 88 -8.10 9.83 -2.86
C ALA A 88 -7.54 10.11 -4.26
N GLU A 89 -8.13 11.07 -4.97
CA GLU A 89 -7.69 11.45 -6.31
C GLU A 89 -6.29 12.08 -6.29
N VAL A 90 -6.05 13.02 -5.38
CA VAL A 90 -4.75 13.68 -5.22
C VAL A 90 -3.67 12.67 -4.82
N CYS A 91 -3.96 11.76 -3.88
CA CYS A 91 -3.06 10.67 -3.53
C CYS A 91 -2.77 9.77 -4.73
N SER A 92 -3.78 9.43 -5.53
CA SER A 92 -3.58 8.61 -6.73
C SER A 92 -2.73 9.31 -7.80
N MET A 93 -2.86 10.64 -7.95
CA MET A 93 -2.04 11.42 -8.87
C MET A 93 -0.57 11.46 -8.41
N GLN A 94 -0.37 11.64 -7.11
CA GLN A 94 0.96 11.64 -6.49
C GLN A 94 1.64 10.28 -6.64
N ASP A 95 0.92 9.19 -6.38
CA ASP A 95 1.42 7.83 -6.56
C ASP A 95 1.84 7.55 -8.01
N ASP A 96 1.11 8.10 -8.99
CA ASP A 96 1.39 7.87 -10.41
C ASP A 96 2.71 8.51 -10.86
N ILE A 97 2.97 9.76 -10.43
CA ILE A 97 4.25 10.42 -10.69
C ILE A 97 5.39 9.77 -9.89
N GLU A 98 5.15 9.38 -8.63
CA GLU A 98 6.17 8.68 -7.84
C GLU A 98 6.57 7.33 -8.45
N GLY A 99 5.61 6.59 -9.03
CA GLY A 99 5.90 5.38 -9.80
C GLY A 99 6.79 5.65 -11.02
N TYR A 100 6.57 6.75 -11.73
CA TYR A 100 7.43 7.18 -12.83
C TYR A 100 8.84 7.58 -12.37
N LEU A 101 8.96 8.33 -11.27
CA LEU A 101 10.26 8.71 -10.72
C LEU A 101 11.03 7.48 -10.21
N ALA A 102 10.35 6.53 -9.58
CA ALA A 102 10.96 5.26 -9.17
C ALA A 102 11.51 4.48 -10.37
N MET A 103 10.76 4.45 -11.49
CA MET A 103 11.22 3.83 -12.75
C MET A 103 12.49 4.49 -13.29
N ARG A 104 12.63 5.82 -13.15
CA ARG A 104 13.83 6.58 -13.56
C ARG A 104 15.04 6.32 -12.66
N ILE A 105 14.81 6.22 -11.36
CA ILE A 105 15.87 5.99 -10.36
C ILE A 105 16.42 4.56 -10.43
N ALA A 106 15.55 3.57 -10.70
CA ALA A 106 15.92 2.15 -10.75
C ALA A 106 17.16 1.82 -11.63
N PRO A 107 17.31 2.35 -12.85
CA PRO A 107 18.50 2.13 -13.69
C PRO A 107 19.73 2.96 -13.28
N GLY A 108 19.67 3.77 -12.21
CA GLY A 108 20.83 4.48 -11.64
C GLY A 108 20.81 6.00 -11.77
N GLU A 109 19.67 6.61 -12.13
CA GLU A 109 19.56 8.08 -12.08
C GLU A 109 19.67 8.59 -10.62
N ALA A 110 20.36 9.71 -10.42
CA ALA A 110 20.62 10.23 -9.08
C ALA A 110 19.32 10.69 -8.40
N LEU A 111 18.98 10.11 -7.25
CA LEU A 111 17.76 10.41 -6.49
C LEU A 111 17.52 11.91 -6.31
N TRP A 112 18.55 12.66 -5.88
CA TRP A 112 18.45 14.09 -5.59
C TRP A 112 18.22 14.96 -6.83
N SER A 113 18.40 14.42 -8.04
CA SER A 113 18.09 15.15 -9.27
C SER A 113 16.61 15.11 -9.64
N VAL A 114 15.87 14.12 -9.12
CA VAL A 114 14.48 13.83 -9.52
C VAL A 114 13.49 13.81 -8.34
N TYR A 115 13.96 13.66 -7.10
CA TYR A 115 13.14 13.65 -5.89
C TYR A 115 13.67 14.65 -4.83
N PRO A 116 12.82 15.54 -4.28
CA PRO A 116 11.40 15.74 -4.59
C PRO A 116 11.17 16.15 -6.06
N PRO A 117 9.97 15.92 -6.62
CA PRO A 117 9.69 16.23 -8.02
C PRO A 117 10.05 17.68 -8.37
N THR A 118 10.98 17.84 -9.32
CA THR A 118 11.35 19.14 -9.89
C THR A 118 10.41 19.49 -11.05
N PRO A 119 10.25 20.78 -11.43
CA PRO A 119 9.44 21.16 -12.59
C PRO A 119 9.84 20.44 -13.88
N ALA A 120 11.13 20.17 -14.08
CA ALA A 120 11.64 19.37 -15.19
C ALA A 120 11.13 17.92 -15.12
N SER A 121 11.28 17.26 -13.97
CA SER A 121 10.82 15.87 -13.79
C SER A 121 9.30 15.70 -13.96
N VAL A 122 8.51 16.71 -13.59
CA VAL A 122 7.06 16.76 -13.81
C VAL A 122 6.75 16.93 -15.30
N SER A 123 7.51 17.76 -16.01
CA SER A 123 7.36 17.91 -17.47
C SER A 123 7.70 16.62 -18.20
N ASP A 124 8.78 15.94 -17.82
CA ASP A 124 9.17 14.63 -18.36
C ASP A 124 8.07 13.58 -18.12
N TYR A 125 7.48 13.59 -16.91
CA TYR A 125 6.37 12.72 -16.58
C TYR A 125 5.16 12.95 -17.50
N HIS A 126 4.75 14.20 -17.72
CA HIS A 126 3.65 14.51 -18.65
C HIS A 126 3.95 14.09 -20.09
N ALA A 127 5.19 14.29 -20.55
CA ALA A 127 5.63 13.83 -21.87
C ALA A 127 5.59 12.30 -21.99
N TRP A 128 6.02 11.58 -20.96
CA TRP A 128 5.96 10.12 -20.89
C TRP A 128 4.52 9.60 -20.88
N VAL A 129 3.61 10.24 -20.13
CA VAL A 129 2.18 9.91 -20.15
C VAL A 129 1.59 10.14 -21.54
N ALA A 130 1.90 11.26 -22.20
CA ALA A 130 1.45 11.57 -23.55
C ALA A 130 2.00 10.61 -24.60
N ALA A 131 3.22 10.09 -24.41
CA ALA A 131 3.85 9.07 -25.25
C ALA A 131 3.27 7.66 -25.03
N GLY A 132 2.21 7.51 -24.23
CA GLY A 132 1.55 6.22 -23.98
C GLY A 132 2.25 5.37 -22.92
N ARG A 133 3.02 6.00 -22.01
CA ARG A 133 3.72 5.34 -20.91
C ARG A 133 4.66 4.23 -21.38
N SER A 134 5.42 4.51 -22.43
CA SER A 134 6.37 3.54 -22.99
C SER A 134 7.34 3.08 -21.90
N LEU A 135 7.40 1.77 -21.66
CA LEU A 135 8.34 1.15 -20.73
C LEU A 135 9.74 1.19 -21.36
N THR A 136 10.49 2.27 -21.13
CA THR A 136 11.89 2.32 -21.53
C THR A 136 12.73 1.55 -20.51
N ALA A 137 13.24 0.40 -20.98
CA ALA A 137 14.23 -0.51 -20.37
C ALA A 137 13.71 -1.65 -19.47
N ARG A 138 13.52 -2.80 -20.15
CA ARG A 138 13.91 -4.19 -19.80
C ARG A 138 13.82 -4.63 -18.34
N SER A 139 13.01 -5.68 -18.14
CA SER A 139 13.17 -6.76 -17.16
C SER A 139 14.53 -6.80 -16.45
N ALA A 140 14.69 -6.00 -15.40
CA ALA A 140 15.52 -6.40 -14.29
C ALA A 140 14.57 -7.12 -13.35
N GLU A 141 14.63 -8.45 -13.30
CA GLU A 141 14.12 -9.13 -12.12
C GLU A 141 14.89 -8.56 -10.92
N PRO A 142 14.24 -7.90 -9.94
CA PRO A 142 14.98 -7.31 -8.84
C PRO A 142 15.48 -8.37 -7.84
N TRP A 143 15.21 -9.65 -8.09
CA TRP A 143 15.53 -10.73 -7.16
C TRP A 143 15.65 -12.09 -7.88
N SER A 144 16.73 -12.29 -8.64
CA SER A 144 17.22 -13.65 -8.86
C SER A 144 18.02 -14.04 -7.62
N ASN A 145 17.42 -14.84 -6.76
CA ASN A 145 18.06 -15.39 -5.56
C ASN A 145 19.10 -16.46 -5.97
N THR A 146 20.21 -16.03 -6.57
CA THR A 146 21.37 -16.91 -6.79
C THR A 146 22.41 -16.57 -5.73
N SER A 147 22.35 -17.31 -4.63
CA SER A 147 23.51 -18.01 -4.02
C SER A 147 23.04 -18.69 -2.73
N MET A 148 22.71 -19.98 -2.84
CA MET A 148 23.13 -20.93 -1.81
C MET A 148 24.67 -20.97 -1.78
N HIS A 149 25.22 -21.32 -0.61
CA HIS A 149 26.63 -21.34 -0.19
C HIS A 149 27.08 -20.01 0.44
N ASN A 150 27.45 -19.95 1.73
CA ASN A 150 28.06 -20.94 2.62
C ASN A 150 27.64 -20.69 4.08
#